data_AF-A0A1K1LV17-F1
#
_entry.id   AF-A0A1K1LV17-F1
#
_cell.length_a   1.000
_cell.length_b   1.000
_cell.length_c   1.000
_cell.angle_alpha   90.00
_cell.angle_beta   90.00
_cell.angle_gamma   90.00
#
_symmetry.space_group_name_H-M   'P 1'
#
loop_
_entity.id
_entity.type
_entity.pdbx_description
1 polymer ?
#
loop_
_entity_poly.entity_id
_entity_poly.type
_entity_poly.pdbx_seq_one_letter_code
_entity_poly.pdbx_strand_id
1 'polypeptide(L)'
;MQKICQKIVRVQDGLITEIYDGLIYRDFHDNQSAIKELLMDDVGLDFDGILQTYEKLIYDIACSNVEFRAQIMHRLPEGWLDWAHSFYQDEAAGEAEATAVGIKHTIL
;
A
#
# COMPACT_ATOMS: atom_id res chain seq x y z
N MET A 1 7.40 -34.28 -8.52
CA MET A 1 6.20 -33.53 -8.97
C MET A 1 5.88 -32.49 -7.91
N GLN A 2 6.16 -31.21 -8.17
CA GLN A 2 5.57 -30.13 -7.38
C GLN A 2 4.07 -30.12 -7.68
N LYS A 3 3.24 -30.31 -6.67
CA LYS A 3 1.79 -30.13 -6.80
C LYS A 3 1.57 -28.62 -6.96
N ILE A 4 1.11 -28.21 -8.14
CA ILE A 4 0.72 -26.82 -8.38
C ILE A 4 -0.66 -26.66 -7.76
N CYS A 5 -0.75 -25.91 -6.65
CA CYS A 5 -2.06 -25.54 -6.12
C CYS A 5 -2.79 -24.68 -7.14
N GLN A 6 -4.03 -25.04 -7.48
CA GLN A 6 -4.84 -24.27 -8.43
C GLN A 6 -5.77 -23.34 -7.67
N LYS A 7 -5.56 -22.02 -7.81
CA LYS A 7 -6.50 -20.98 -7.39
C LYS A 7 -7.59 -20.86 -8.46
N ILE A 8 -8.85 -20.96 -8.04
CA ILE A 8 -10.04 -20.82 -8.88
C ILE A 8 -10.93 -19.76 -8.25
N VAL A 9 -11.23 -18.69 -8.99
CA VAL A 9 -12.25 -17.71 -8.61
C VAL A 9 -13.54 -18.07 -9.35
N ARG A 10 -14.60 -18.35 -8.60
CA ARG A 10 -15.92 -18.72 -9.12
C ARG A 10 -16.92 -17.60 -8.84
N VAL A 11 -17.71 -17.24 -9.84
CA VAL A 11 -18.87 -16.35 -9.65
C VAL A 11 -20.14 -17.20 -9.70
N GLN A 12 -20.92 -17.22 -8.62
CA GLN A 12 -22.17 -17.96 -8.52
C GLN A 12 -23.22 -17.12 -7.80
N ASP A 13 -24.44 -17.09 -8.33
CA ASP A 13 -25.56 -16.28 -7.79
C ASP A 13 -25.23 -14.79 -7.61
N GLY A 14 -24.30 -14.29 -8.43
CA GLY A 14 -23.82 -12.91 -8.37
C GLY A 14 -22.85 -12.64 -7.22
N LEU A 15 -22.31 -13.66 -6.56
CA LEU A 15 -21.28 -13.58 -5.51
C LEU A 15 -19.99 -14.25 -5.96
N ILE A 16 -18.87 -13.78 -5.43
CA ILE A 16 -17.53 -14.31 -5.72
C ILE A 16 -17.14 -15.32 -4.62
N THR A 17 -16.58 -16.45 -5.01
CA THR A 17 -16.03 -17.47 -4.12
C THR A 17 -14.63 -17.84 -4.58
N GLU A 18 -13.68 -17.91 -3.65
CA GLU A 18 -12.31 -18.33 -3.91
C GLU A 18 -12.11 -19.78 -3.48
N ILE A 19 -11.57 -20.59 -4.37
CA ILE A 19 -11.37 -22.04 -4.21
C ILE A 19 -9.90 -22.37 -4.43
N TYR A 20 -9.29 -23.10 -3.50
CA TYR A 20 -7.94 -23.66 -3.63
C TYR A 20 -8.00 -25.18 -3.58
N ASP A 21 -7.47 -25.86 -4.60
CA ASP A 21 -7.40 -27.32 -4.67
C ASP A 21 -8.76 -28.02 -4.43
N GLY A 22 -9.84 -27.38 -4.87
CA GLY A 22 -11.21 -27.88 -4.73
C GLY A 22 -11.87 -27.60 -3.37
N LEU A 23 -11.19 -26.89 -2.46
CA LEU A 23 -11.73 -26.43 -1.18
C LEU A 23 -12.11 -24.95 -1.26
N ILE A 24 -13.29 -24.60 -0.76
CA ILE A 24 -13.70 -23.20 -0.61
C ILE A 24 -12.84 -22.57 0.48
N TYR A 25 -12.12 -21.52 0.12
CA TYR A 25 -11.18 -20.81 0.99
C TYR A 25 -11.78 -19.50 1.50
N ARG A 26 -12.39 -18.71 0.61
CA ARG A 26 -13.11 -17.48 0.97
C ARG A 26 -14.46 -17.45 0.25
N ASP A 27 -15.50 -17.12 0.99
CA ASP A 27 -16.86 -16.94 0.48
C ASP A 27 -17.30 -15.50 0.73
N PHE A 28 -17.48 -14.73 -0.34
CA PHE A 28 -17.74 -13.31 -0.26
C PHE A 28 -19.24 -13.02 -0.37
N HIS A 29 -19.74 -12.21 0.57
CA HIS A 29 -21.13 -11.78 0.60
C HIS A 29 -21.33 -10.40 -0.07
N ASP A 30 -20.23 -9.79 -0.53
CA ASP A 30 -20.19 -8.52 -1.25
C ASP A 30 -19.08 -8.55 -2.30
N ASN A 31 -19.44 -8.24 -3.56
CA ASN A 31 -18.50 -8.25 -4.68
C ASN A 31 -17.48 -7.11 -4.62
N GLN A 32 -17.81 -5.98 -4.00
CA GLN A 32 -16.85 -4.88 -3.87
C GLN A 32 -15.70 -5.27 -2.94
N SER A 33 -16.01 -5.93 -1.83
CA SER A 33 -15.03 -6.48 -0.91
C SER A 33 -14.22 -7.62 -1.56
N ALA A 34 -14.90 -8.53 -2.27
CA ALA A 34 -14.24 -9.63 -2.99
C ALA A 34 -13.22 -9.15 -4.01
N ILE A 35 -13.57 -8.16 -4.84
CA ILE A 35 -12.68 -7.62 -5.87
C ILE A 35 -11.46 -6.95 -5.23
N LYS A 36 -11.64 -6.18 -4.16
CA LYS A 36 -10.52 -5.53 -3.47
C LYS A 36 -9.55 -6.55 -2.89
N GLU A 37 -10.06 -7.52 -2.15
CA GLU A 37 -9.23 -8.52 -1.49
C GLU A 37 -8.53 -9.43 -2.49
N LEU A 38 -9.22 -9.89 -3.54
CA LEU A 38 -8.60 -10.71 -4.58
C LEU A 38 -7.55 -9.95 -5.39
N LEU A 39 -7.78 -8.68 -5.72
CA LEU A 39 -6.79 -7.84 -6.40
C LEU A 39 -5.58 -7.55 -5.52
N MET A 40 -5.77 -7.31 -4.23
CA MET A 40 -4.65 -7.11 -3.30
C MET A 40 -3.79 -8.36 -3.19
N ASP A 41 -4.41 -9.54 -3.14
CA ASP A 41 -3.75 -10.84 -3.05
C ASP A 41 -3.01 -11.20 -4.36
N ASP A 42 -3.63 -10.93 -5.52
CA ASP A 42 -3.05 -11.24 -6.84
C ASP A 42 -1.89 -10.32 -7.24
N VAL A 43 -1.86 -9.08 -6.75
CA VAL A 43 -0.73 -8.15 -7.00
C VAL A 43 0.40 -8.38 -5.98
N GLY A 44 0.20 -9.24 -4.97
CA GLY A 44 1.21 -9.56 -3.96
C GLY A 44 1.67 -8.35 -3.16
N LEU A 45 0.82 -7.32 -3.08
CA LEU A 45 1.15 -6.07 -2.43
C LEU A 45 0.82 -6.17 -0.94
N ASP A 46 1.87 -6.04 -0.13
CA ASP A 46 1.74 -5.80 1.30
C ASP A 46 0.84 -4.59 1.53
N PHE A 47 -0.35 -4.82 2.09
CA PHE A 47 -1.36 -3.79 2.32
C PHE A 47 -0.76 -2.62 3.13
N ASP A 48 0.13 -2.94 4.06
CA ASP A 48 0.84 -1.96 4.88
C ASP A 48 1.76 -1.09 4.01
N GLY A 49 2.44 -1.68 3.02
CA GLY A 49 3.26 -0.94 2.04
C GLY A 49 2.44 -0.06 1.09
N ILE A 50 1.26 -0.51 0.66
CA ILE A 50 0.34 0.34 -0.12
C ILE A 50 -0.12 1.52 0.73
N LEU A 51 -0.55 1.25 1.96
CA LEU A 51 -1.05 2.27 2.87
C LEU A 51 0.05 3.32 3.13
N GLN A 52 1.27 2.88 3.44
CA GLN A 52 2.42 3.75 3.63
C GLN A 52 2.72 4.59 2.38
N THR A 53 2.58 4.02 1.18
CA THR A 53 2.79 4.73 -0.09
C THR A 53 1.78 5.86 -0.27
N TYR A 54 0.50 5.59 -0.01
CA TYR A 54 -0.55 6.61 -0.11
C TYR A 54 -0.44 7.67 0.98
N GLU A 55 -0.12 7.28 2.21
CA GLU A 55 0.11 8.20 3.32
C GLU A 55 1.25 9.19 3.01
N LYS A 56 2.39 8.70 2.51
CA LYS A 56 3.51 9.54 2.06
C LYS A 56 3.12 10.46 0.91
N LEU A 57 2.38 9.96 -0.08
CA LEU A 57 1.91 10.78 -1.20
C LEU A 57 0.99 11.92 -0.73
N ILE A 58 0.07 11.64 0.20
CA ILE A 58 -0.82 12.65 0.78
C ILE A 58 0.00 13.71 1.53
N TYR A 59 1.00 13.29 2.29
CA TYR A 59 1.93 14.18 2.97
C TYR A 59 2.71 15.08 1.98
N ASP A 60 3.29 14.50 0.93
CA ASP A 60 4.07 15.24 -0.08
C ASP A 60 3.21 16.28 -0.80
N ILE A 61 1.96 15.94 -1.15
CA ILE A 61 1.02 16.87 -1.77
C ILE A 61 0.62 17.98 -0.79
N ALA A 62 0.35 17.65 0.47
CA ALA A 62 0.00 18.63 1.50
C ALA A 62 1.14 19.62 1.79
N CYS A 63 2.39 19.17 1.70
CA CYS A 63 3.59 19.99 1.89
C CYS A 63 3.95 20.83 0.65
N SER A 64 3.82 20.26 -0.56
CA SER A 64 4.20 20.92 -1.81
C SER A 64 3.14 21.87 -2.35
N ASN A 65 1.87 21.68 -2.00
CA ASN A 65 0.77 22.48 -2.53
C ASN A 65 -0.13 23.08 -1.44
N VAL A 66 0.09 24.36 -1.15
CA VAL A 66 -0.63 25.13 -0.13
C VAL A 66 -2.13 25.25 -0.43
N GLU A 67 -2.53 25.27 -1.71
CA GLU A 67 -3.94 25.39 -2.10
C GLU A 67 -4.73 24.12 -1.76
N PHE A 68 -4.12 22.94 -1.96
CA PHE A 68 -4.75 21.66 -1.62
C PHE A 68 -4.64 21.31 -0.14
N ARG A 69 -3.66 21.87 0.58
CA ARG A 69 -3.42 21.59 2.00
C ARG A 69 -4.68 21.74 2.84
N ALA A 70 -5.43 22.83 2.70
CA ALA A 70 -6.64 23.05 3.48
C ALA A 70 -7.73 22.00 3.21
N GLN A 71 -7.90 21.58 1.95
CA GLN A 71 -8.88 20.57 1.56
C GLN A 71 -8.50 19.17 2.04
N ILE A 72 -7.20 18.84 1.97
CA ILE A 72 -6.65 17.59 2.48
C ILE A 72 -6.84 17.52 3.99
N MET A 73 -6.47 18.58 4.72
CA MET A 73 -6.59 18.64 6.18
C MET A 73 -8.02 18.54 6.70
N HIS A 74 -9.02 19.05 5.96
CA HIS A 74 -10.42 18.90 6.36
C HIS A 74 -10.90 17.44 6.32
N ARG A 75 -10.24 16.57 5.55
CA ARG A 75 -10.61 15.16 5.40
C ARG A 75 -9.81 14.23 6.30
N LEU A 76 -8.80 14.76 6.99
CA LEU A 76 -7.90 14.00 7.84
C LEU A 76 -8.16 14.32 9.32
N PRO A 77 -7.76 13.42 10.23
CA PRO A 77 -7.83 13.69 11.66
C PRO A 77 -7.04 14.95 12.04
N GLU A 78 -7.50 15.64 13.09
CA GLU A 78 -6.75 16.76 13.67
C GLU A 78 -5.35 16.30 14.11
N GLY A 79 -4.33 17.12 13.84
CA GLY A 79 -2.94 16.79 14.14
C GLY A 79 -2.28 15.76 13.21
N TRP A 80 -2.99 15.23 12.20
CA TRP A 80 -2.42 14.23 11.29
C TRP A 80 -1.18 14.75 10.55
N LEU A 81 -1.20 16.00 10.06
CA LEU A 81 -0.08 16.55 9.32
C LEU A 81 1.13 16.81 10.22
N ASP A 82 0.93 17.20 11.48
CA ASP A 82 2.02 17.39 12.43
C ASP A 82 2.69 16.05 12.76
N TRP A 83 1.90 14.99 12.94
CA TRP A 83 2.39 13.63 13.05
C TRP A 83 3.14 13.18 11.78
N ALA A 84 2.55 13.35 10.60
CA ALA A 84 3.16 12.94 9.33
C ALA A 84 4.46 13.70 9.06
N HIS A 85 4.53 14.98 9.41
CA HIS A 85 5.75 15.78 9.32
C HIS A 85 6.85 15.19 10.23
N SER A 86 6.53 14.87 11.49
CA SER A 86 7.50 14.25 12.40
C SER A 86 7.99 12.86 11.94
N PHE A 87 7.19 12.14 11.16
CA PHE A 87 7.52 10.79 10.71
C PHE A 87 8.30 10.79 9.39
N TYR A 88 7.83 11.50 8.37
CA TYR A 88 8.41 11.46 7.02
C TYR A 88 9.53 12.49 6.78
N GLN A 89 9.60 13.57 7.57
CA GLN A 89 10.69 14.53 7.47
C GLN A 89 12.02 13.92 7.94
N ASP A 90 11.97 13.04 8.95
CA ASP A 90 13.13 12.33 9.47
C ASP A 90 13.57 11.18 8.55
N GLU A 91 12.64 10.49 7.86
CA GLU A 91 12.99 9.49 6.84
C GLU A 91 13.74 10.08 5.64
N ALA A 92 13.38 11.29 5.20
CA ALA A 92 14.05 11.97 4.09
C ALA A 92 15.53 12.33 4.40
N ALA A 93 15.86 12.54 5.68
CA ALA A 93 17.24 12.77 6.11
C ALA A 93 18.08 11.48 6.12
N GLY A 94 17.47 10.33 6.43
CA GLY A 94 18.14 9.02 6.47
C GLY A 94 18.48 8.46 5.08
N GLU A 95 17.64 8.67 4.07
CA GLU A 95 17.91 8.21 2.69
C GLU A 95 19.03 9.00 1.98
N ALA A 96 19.21 10.28 2.35
CA ALA A 96 20.30 11.11 1.83
C ALA A 96 21.68 10.73 2.41
N GLU A 97 21.71 10.18 3.64
CA GLU A 97 22.95 9.77 4.29
C GLU A 97 23.44 8.40 3.76
N ALA A 98 22.53 7.48 3.43
CA ALA A 98 22.85 6.18 2.84
C ALA A 98 23.47 6.29 1.42
N THR A 99 23.12 7.31 0.64
CA THR A 99 23.71 7.56 -0.68
C THR A 99 25.06 8.27 -0.62
N ALA A 100 25.33 9.05 0.44
CA ALA A 100 26.59 9.78 0.61
C ALA A 100 27.76 8.87 1.07
N VAL A 101 27.50 7.73 1.70
CA VAL A 101 28.53 6.79 2.16
C VAL A 101 29.08 5.90 1.03
N GLY A 102 28.43 5.85 -0.13
CA GLY A 102 28.82 5.00 -1.28
C GLY A 102 29.91 5.55 -2.20
N ILE A 103 30.41 6.78 -2.00
CA ILE A 103 31.44 7.38 -2.87
C ILE A 103 32.65 7.82 -2.03
N LYS A 104 33.33 6.87 -1.39
CA LYS A 104 34.71 7.09 -0.95
C LYS A 104 35.64 5.99 -1.48
N HIS A 105 36.40 6.39 -2.50
CA HIS A 105 37.75 5.94 -2.83
C HIS A 105 37.95 4.50 -3.31
N THR A 106 37.88 4.34 -4.64
CA THR A 106 38.88 3.51 -5.37
C THR A 106 39.24 4.26 -6.65
N ILE A 107 40.32 5.06 -6.60
CA ILE A 107 41.09 5.44 -7.78
C ILE A 107 42.41 4.69 -7.62
N LEU A 108 42.66 3.75 -8.54
CA LEU A 108 43.96 3.12 -8.78
C LEU A 108 44.96 4.15 -9.29
#